data_AF-A0A2P4UQ61-F1
#
_entry.id   AF-A0A2P4UQ61-F1
#
_cell.length_a   1.000
_cell.length_b   1.000
_cell.length_c   1.000
_cell.angle_alpha   90.00
_cell.angle_beta   90.00
_cell.angle_gamma   90.00
#
_symmetry.space_group_name_H-M   'P 1'
#
loop_
_entity.id
_entity.type
_entity.pdbx_description
1 polymer ?
#
loop_
_entity_poly.entity_id
_entity_poly.type
_entity_poly.pdbx_seq_one_letter_code
_entity_poly.pdbx_strand_id
1 'polypeptide(L)'
;MDDPTRDALHDLLADMTLRNRFVILERRDREPAGHHYMQAYLNDDMTYQVEYREGSDDKHFQAHYAPKPFEMFGPGPIAEAMLAWAHDRQGWQEAMPWHPKPH
;
A
#
# COMPACT_ATOMS: atom_id res chain seq x y z
N MET A 1 -8.28 -7.62 -10.48
CA MET A 1 -7.37 -7.12 -11.53
C MET A 1 -6.03 -7.77 -11.26
N ASP A 2 -5.37 -8.35 -12.27
CA ASP A 2 -4.17 -9.19 -12.05
C ASP A 2 -2.84 -8.48 -12.39
N ASP A 3 -2.85 -7.34 -13.11
CA ASP A 3 -1.67 -6.52 -13.39
C ASP A 3 -2.07 -5.03 -13.41
N PRO A 4 -2.11 -4.36 -12.24
CA PRO A 4 -2.58 -2.98 -12.15
C PRO A 4 -1.53 -2.00 -12.66
N THR A 5 -1.96 -1.02 -13.46
CA THR A 5 -1.11 0.12 -13.81
C THR A 5 -1.07 1.13 -12.66
N ARG A 6 -0.09 2.05 -12.70
CA ARG A 6 0.01 3.15 -11.73
C ARG A 6 -1.29 3.96 -11.65
N ASP A 7 -1.84 4.31 -12.80
CA ASP A 7 -3.03 5.15 -12.89
C ASP A 7 -4.26 4.41 -12.35
N ALA A 8 -4.41 3.12 -12.68
CA ALA A 8 -5.50 2.31 -12.13
C ALA A 8 -5.41 2.19 -10.60
N LEU A 9 -4.20 2.05 -10.05
CA LEU A 9 -4.00 2.00 -8.61
C LEU A 9 -4.23 3.35 -7.94
N HIS A 10 -3.81 4.44 -8.59
CA HIS A 10 -4.10 5.79 -8.14
C HIS A 10 -5.60 6.06 -8.07
N ASP A 11 -6.34 5.74 -9.13
CA ASP A 11 -7.79 5.88 -9.20
C ASP A 11 -8.47 5.06 -8.09
N LEU A 12 -8.07 3.80 -7.90
CA LEU A 12 -8.61 2.95 -6.82
C LEU A 12 -8.37 3.53 -5.43
N LEU A 13 -7.19 4.09 -5.18
CA LEU A 13 -6.87 4.73 -3.91
C LEU A 13 -7.64 6.05 -3.73
N ALA A 14 -7.81 6.83 -4.80
CA ALA A 14 -8.57 8.08 -4.79
C ALA A 14 -10.07 7.85 -4.58
N ASP A 15 -10.61 6.73 -5.06
CA ASP A 15 -12.01 6.31 -4.91
C ASP A 15 -12.31 5.65 -3.55
N MET A 16 -11.31 5.49 -2.68
CA MET A 16 -11.53 4.96 -1.33
C MET A 16 -12.47 5.86 -0.53
N THR A 17 -13.35 5.21 0.24
CA THR A 17 -14.32 5.89 1.11
C THR A 17 -14.40 5.19 2.45
N LEU A 18 -15.10 5.78 3.41
CA LEU A 18 -15.39 5.11 4.68
C LEU A 18 -16.23 3.83 4.55
N ARG A 19 -16.78 3.52 3.35
CA ARG A 19 -17.43 2.24 3.04
C ARG A 19 -16.48 1.25 2.34
N ASN A 20 -15.56 1.75 1.52
CA ASN A 20 -14.55 0.98 0.79
C ASN A 20 -13.17 1.46 1.23
N ARG A 21 -12.69 0.91 2.34
CA ARG A 21 -11.55 1.45 3.08
C ARG A 21 -10.21 0.83 2.75
N PHE A 22 -10.12 -0.15 1.86
CA PHE A 22 -8.87 -0.84 1.60
C PHE A 22 -8.63 -1.13 0.12
N VAL A 23 -7.37 -1.07 -0.28
CA VAL A 23 -6.84 -1.58 -1.54
C VAL A 23 -5.69 -2.53 -1.20
N ILE A 24 -5.71 -3.74 -1.76
CA ILE A 24 -4.72 -4.79 -1.48
C ILE A 24 -4.10 -5.24 -2.80
N LEU A 25 -2.77 -5.27 -2.85
CA LEU A 25 -2.00 -6.00 -3.85
C LEU A 25 -1.41 -7.24 -3.20
N GLU A 26 -1.52 -8.37 -3.91
CA GLU A 26 -1.02 -9.67 -3.46
C GLU A 26 -0.09 -10.25 -4.53
N ARG A 27 1.07 -10.75 -4.10
CA ARG A 27 2.01 -11.48 -4.94
C ARG A 27 1.70 -12.97 -4.90
N ARG A 28 0.94 -13.43 -5.90
CA ARG A 28 0.54 -14.84 -6.05
C ARG A 28 1.65 -15.74 -6.60
N ASP A 29 2.76 -15.15 -7.05
CA ASP A 29 3.96 -15.85 -7.51
C ASP A 29 4.85 -16.36 -6.35
N ARG A 30 4.48 -16.07 -5.08
CA ARG A 30 5.29 -16.34 -3.89
C ARG A 30 4.54 -17.23 -2.90
N GLU A 31 5.30 -18.09 -2.21
CA GLU A 31 4.83 -18.92 -1.10
C GLU A 31 5.28 -18.36 0.25
N PRO A 32 4.46 -18.45 1.31
CA PRO A 32 3.11 -19.01 1.33
C PRO A 32 2.09 -18.10 0.65
N ALA A 33 1.16 -18.66 -0.11
CA ALA A 33 0.07 -17.89 -0.73
C ALA A 33 -0.71 -17.06 0.32
N GLY A 34 -1.03 -15.80 0.01
CA GLY A 34 -1.69 -14.88 0.94
C GLY A 34 -0.79 -14.25 2.01
N HIS A 35 0.50 -14.60 2.07
CA HIS A 35 1.45 -14.00 3.03
C HIS A 35 2.35 -12.92 2.41
N HIS A 36 2.18 -12.63 1.12
CA HIS A 36 2.94 -11.60 0.39
C HIS A 36 1.98 -10.55 -0.14
N TYR A 37 1.76 -9.49 0.63
CA TYR A 37 0.80 -8.45 0.27
C TYR A 37 1.29 -7.06 0.67
N MET A 38 0.78 -6.05 -0.02
CA MET A 38 0.80 -4.66 0.41
C MET A 38 -0.62 -4.10 0.38
N GLN A 39 -1.05 -3.50 1.49
CA GLN A 39 -2.39 -2.99 1.69
C GLN A 39 -2.33 -1.50 2.06
N ALA A 40 -3.15 -0.69 1.40
CA ALA A 40 -3.50 0.64 1.85
C ALA A 40 -4.87 0.60 2.54
N TYR A 41 -5.00 1.28 3.66
CA TYR A 41 -6.21 1.43 4.44
C TYR A 41 -6.51 2.90 4.70
N LEU A 42 -7.76 3.33 4.52
CA LEU A 42 -8.23 4.69 4.79
C LEU A 42 -8.77 4.78 6.21
N ASN A 43 -8.12 5.60 7.04
CA ASN A 43 -8.49 5.88 8.40
C ASN A 43 -9.70 6.82 8.48
N ASP A 44 -10.34 6.88 9.66
CA ASP A 44 -11.49 7.75 9.91
C ASP A 44 -11.15 9.25 9.81
N ASP A 45 -9.88 9.61 10.01
CA ASP A 45 -9.35 10.97 9.89
C ASP A 45 -8.90 11.31 8.46
N MET A 46 -9.23 10.46 7.48
CA MET A 46 -8.84 10.59 6.07
C MET A 46 -7.32 10.46 5.82
N THR A 47 -6.55 9.98 6.79
CA THR A 47 -5.17 9.55 6.56
C THR A 47 -5.12 8.11 6.04
N TYR A 48 -3.99 7.72 5.48
CA TYR A 48 -3.75 6.37 5.01
C TYR A 48 -2.79 5.64 5.96
N GLN A 49 -3.13 4.41 6.28
CA GLN A 49 -2.18 3.43 6.80
C GLN A 49 -1.80 2.49 5.66
N VAL A 50 -0.51 2.32 5.41
CA VAL A 50 0.00 1.34 4.44
C VAL A 50 0.73 0.27 5.21
N GLU A 51 0.46 -0.99 4.90
CA GLU A 51 1.18 -2.12 5.47
C GLU A 51 1.65 -3.07 4.37
N TYR A 52 2.73 -3.78 4.64
CA TYR A 52 3.17 -4.88 3.79
C TYR A 52 3.64 -6.06 4.63
N ARG A 53 3.51 -7.25 4.04
CA ARG A 53 3.96 -8.51 4.59
C ARG A 53 4.78 -9.28 3.57
N GLU A 54 5.93 -9.80 3.99
CA GLU A 54 6.87 -10.57 3.15
C GLU A 54 7.01 -12.02 3.65
N GLY A 55 5.93 -12.80 3.52
CA GLY A 55 5.90 -14.26 3.73
C GLY A 55 5.70 -14.71 5.17
N SER A 56 5.80 -13.82 6.16
CA SER A 56 5.65 -14.18 7.58
C SER A 56 5.24 -12.99 8.44
N ASP A 57 4.79 -13.28 9.67
CA ASP A 57 4.36 -12.24 10.62
C ASP A 57 5.54 -11.34 11.05
N ASP A 58 6.72 -11.91 11.33
CA ASP A 58 7.93 -11.15 11.70
C ASP A 58 8.41 -10.17 10.59
N LYS A 59 7.93 -10.36 9.37
CA LYS A 59 8.19 -9.47 8.23
C LYS A 59 6.95 -8.68 7.84
N HIS A 60 6.28 -8.13 8.85
CA HIS A 60 5.13 -7.25 8.69
C HIS A 60 5.48 -5.84 9.16
N PHE A 61 5.28 -4.87 8.28
CA PHE A 61 5.62 -3.47 8.52
C PHE A 61 4.45 -2.57 8.15
N GLN A 62 4.44 -1.38 8.73
CA GLN A 62 3.45 -0.35 8.48
C GLN A 62 4.08 1.04 8.36
N ALA A 63 3.43 1.91 7.61
CA ALA A 63 3.70 3.33 7.51
C ALA A 63 2.37 4.10 7.56
N HIS A 64 2.43 5.35 8.01
CA HIS A 64 1.28 6.26 8.01
C HIS A 64 1.56 7.41 7.05
N TYR A 65 0.59 7.74 6.22
CA TYR A 65 0.66 8.79 5.22
C TYR A 65 -0.55 9.72 5.36
N ALA A 66 -0.28 10.99 5.67
CA ALA A 66 -1.29 12.03 5.73
C ALA A 66 -1.12 12.94 4.50
N PRO A 67 -2.05 12.93 3.54
CA PRO A 67 -2.00 13.84 2.39
C PRO A 67 -2.01 15.29 2.88
N LYS A 68 -1.15 16.13 2.32
CA LYS A 68 -1.17 17.57 2.62
C LYS A 68 -2.39 18.21 1.93
N PRO A 69 -2.99 19.28 2.51
CA PRO A 69 -4.17 19.96 1.93
C PRO A 69 -4.02 20.46 0.49
N PHE A 70 -2.78 20.57 -0.02
CA PHE A 70 -2.46 21.03 -1.37
C PHE A 70 -1.73 19.97 -2.22
N GLU A 71 -1.70 18.71 -1.77
CA GLU A 71 -1.12 17.64 -2.56
C GLU A 71 -2.05 17.33 -3.75
N MET A 72 -1.75 17.98 -4.87
CA MET A 72 -2.52 17.90 -6.12
C MET A 72 -2.59 16.46 -6.69
N PHE A 73 -1.70 15.58 -6.24
CA PHE A 73 -1.52 14.22 -6.74
C PHE A 73 -2.25 13.15 -5.91
N GLY A 74 -3.07 13.51 -4.91
CA GLY A 74 -3.80 12.53 -4.10
C GLY A 74 -2.88 11.47 -3.47
N PRO A 75 -3.29 10.19 -3.38
CA PRO A 75 -2.47 9.10 -2.80
C PRO A 75 -1.36 8.60 -3.76
N GLY A 76 -0.77 9.49 -4.58
CA GLY A 76 0.26 9.17 -5.57
C GLY A 76 1.49 8.43 -5.00
N PRO A 77 2.08 8.88 -3.88
CA PRO A 77 3.21 8.17 -3.27
C PRO A 77 2.87 6.75 -2.81
N ILE A 78 1.62 6.52 -2.40
CA ILE A 78 1.14 5.18 -2.03
C ILE A 78 1.06 4.28 -3.25
N ALA A 79 0.45 4.77 -4.33
CA ALA A 79 0.37 4.04 -5.60
C ALA A 79 1.76 3.66 -6.14
N GLU A 80 2.72 4.58 -6.08
CA GLU A 80 4.10 4.32 -6.51
C GLU A 80 4.78 3.24 -5.68
N ALA A 81 4.68 3.30 -4.35
CA ALA A 81 5.29 2.31 -3.47
C ALA A 81 4.68 0.92 -3.67
N MET A 82 3.35 0.83 -3.72
CA MET A 82 2.62 -0.42 -3.96
C MET A 82 2.97 -1.06 -5.30
N LEU A 83 3.05 -0.26 -6.36
CA LEU A 83 3.42 -0.77 -7.68
C LEU A 83 4.88 -1.19 -7.77
N ALA A 84 5.79 -0.42 -7.17
CA ALA A 84 7.21 -0.77 -7.10
C ALA A 84 7.43 -2.07 -6.33
N TRP A 85 6.73 -2.25 -5.21
CA TRP A 85 6.72 -3.50 -4.44
C TRP A 85 6.20 -4.68 -5.26
N ALA A 86 5.04 -4.53 -5.91
CA ALA A 86 4.42 -5.61 -6.69
C ALA A 86 5.31 -6.11 -7.84
N HIS A 87 6.14 -5.23 -8.41
CA HIS A 87 7.09 -5.57 -9.49
C HIS A 87 8.52 -5.85 -9.02
N ASP A 88 8.76 -6.02 -7.71
CA ASP A 88 10.11 -6.28 -7.15
C ASP A 88 11.14 -5.20 -7.51
N ARG A 89 10.69 -3.95 -7.69
CA ARG A 89 11.55 -2.79 -7.97
C ARG A 89 12.20 -2.29 -6.67
N GLN A 90 13.33 -1.62 -6.78
CA GLN A 90 13.98 -0.96 -5.63
C GLN A 90 13.31 0.38 -5.29
N GLY A 91 13.53 0.89 -4.08
CA GLY A 91 13.15 2.26 -3.68
C GLY A 91 11.86 2.38 -2.88
N TRP A 92 11.00 1.34 -2.86
CA TRP A 92 9.75 1.38 -2.10
C TRP A 92 9.97 1.26 -0.59
N GLN A 93 11.07 0.63 -0.15
CA GLN A 93 11.46 0.59 1.26
C GLN A 93 11.87 1.97 1.79
N GLU A 94 12.34 2.88 0.93
CA GLU A 94 12.69 4.24 1.31
C GLU A 94 11.56 5.24 1.03
N ALA A 95 10.53 4.85 0.27
CA ALA A 95 9.43 5.70 -0.13
C ALA A 95 8.53 6.13 1.06
N MET A 96 8.55 5.38 2.16
CA MET A 96 7.77 5.67 3.36
C MET A 96 8.55 5.32 4.63
N PRO A 97 8.23 5.97 5.76
CA PRO A 97 8.84 5.64 7.05
C PRO A 97 8.23 4.34 7.59
N TRP A 98 8.67 3.19 7.08
CA TRP A 98 8.21 1.88 7.51
C TRP A 98 8.71 1.55 8.92
N HIS A 99 7.83 0.99 9.73
CA HIS A 99 8.15 0.47 11.05
C HIS A 99 7.54 -0.92 11.22
N PRO A 100 8.15 -1.82 12.01
CA PRO A 100 7.55 -3.11 12.31
C PRO A 100 6.12 -2.96 12.84
N LYS A 101 5.19 -3.77 12.32
CA LYS A 101 3.81 -3.77 12.79
C LYS A 101 3.71 -4.63 14.05
N PRO A 102 3.17 -4.11 15.17
CA PRO A 102 2.94 -4.93 16.36
C PRO A 102 1.95 -6.07 16.06
N HIS A 103 2.22 -7.25 16.62
CA HIS A 103 1.33 -8.42 16.57
C HIS A 103 0.26 -8.38 17.66
#